data_AF-A0AAJ6X4C9-F1
#
_entry.id   AF-A0AAJ6X4C9-F1
#
_cell.length_a   1.000
_cell.length_b   1.000
_cell.length_c   1.000
_cell.angle_alpha   90.00
_cell.angle_beta   90.00
_cell.angle_gamma   90.00
#
_symmetry.space_group_name_H-M   'P 1'
#
loop_
_entity.id
_entity.type
_entity.pdbx_description
1 polymer ?
#
loop_
_entity_poly.entity_id
_entity_poly.type
_entity_poly.pdbx_seq_one_letter_code
_entity_poly.pdbx_strand_id
1 'polypeptide(L)'
;MNGLCTAQFSDEDLKLKYCYKDEALSIIPSISLPSNALSFAFKRRFTPSNKLSYWYNFDTNNWSTVYKHTYGKDFKFKAGYDSEVRLGWASLWVSITIY
;
A
#
# COMPACT_ATOMS: atom_id res chain seq x y z
N MET A 1 3.58 -14.96 -16.90
CA MET A 1 3.40 -14.26 -15.60
C MET A 1 3.96 -12.86 -15.76
N ASN A 2 3.15 -11.81 -15.53
CA ASN A 2 3.47 -10.41 -15.88
C ASN A 2 3.76 -9.54 -14.63
N GLY A 3 4.33 -10.11 -13.58
CA GLY A 3 4.66 -9.37 -12.36
C GLY A 3 6.06 -8.77 -12.41
N LEU A 4 6.27 -7.69 -11.65
CA LEU A 4 7.55 -7.01 -11.52
C LEU A 4 8.27 -7.47 -10.25
N CYS A 5 9.50 -7.95 -10.39
CA CYS A 5 10.40 -8.18 -9.27
C CYS A 5 11.25 -6.92 -9.04
N THR A 6 11.37 -6.48 -7.79
CA THR A 6 12.24 -5.37 -7.40
C THR A 6 13.11 -5.81 -6.22
N ALA A 7 14.39 -5.47 -6.28
CA ALA A 7 15.32 -5.57 -5.17
C ALA A 7 15.72 -4.16 -4.74
N GLN A 8 15.68 -3.88 -3.44
CA GLN A 8 16.12 -2.63 -2.86
C GLN A 8 17.08 -2.95 -1.72
N PHE A 9 18.27 -2.36 -1.76
CA PHE A 9 19.26 -2.47 -0.69
C PHE A 9 19.37 -1.13 0.03
N SER A 10 19.23 -1.12 1.36
CA SER A 10 19.35 0.06 2.22
C SER A 10 19.78 -0.38 3.60
N ASP A 11 20.72 0.33 4.23
CA ASP A 11 21.10 0.11 5.63
C ASP A 11 21.40 -1.35 5.98
N GLU A 12 22.15 -2.03 5.09
CA GLU A 12 22.51 -3.45 5.20
C GLU A 12 21.33 -4.45 5.04
N ASP A 13 20.11 -3.97 4.84
CA ASP A 13 18.93 -4.77 4.54
C ASP A 13 18.67 -4.88 3.02
N LEU A 14 18.55 -6.11 2.53
CA LEU A 14 18.10 -6.42 1.18
C LEU A 14 16.60 -6.76 1.18
N LYS A 15 15.78 -5.86 0.64
CA LYS A 15 14.34 -6.08 0.47
C LYS A 15 14.02 -6.56 -0.94
N LEU A 16 13.53 -7.79 -1.03
CA LEU A 16 13.01 -8.39 -2.26
C LEU A 16 11.49 -8.30 -2.28
N LYS A 17 10.94 -7.92 -3.43
CA LYS A 17 9.50 -7.70 -3.58
C LYS A 17 9.04 -8.13 -4.95
N TYR A 18 7.94 -8.88 -4.98
CA TYR A 18 7.22 -9.19 -6.21
C TYR A 18 5.94 -8.36 -6.24
N CYS A 19 5.59 -7.81 -7.40
CA CYS A 19 4.38 -7.03 -7.59
C CYS A 19 3.61 -7.61 -8.77
N TYR A 20 2.51 -8.29 -8.47
CA TYR A 20 1.47 -8.60 -9.45
C TYR A 20 0.43 -7.50 -9.42
N LYS A 21 -0.03 -7.06 -10.60
CA LYS A 21 -1.06 -6.03 -10.72
C LYS A 21 -1.90 -6.26 -11.97
N ASP A 22 -3.21 -6.15 -11.80
CA ASP A 22 -4.19 -6.02 -12.87
C ASP A 22 -4.97 -4.69 -12.70
N GLU A 23 -6.09 -4.54 -13.41
CA GLU A 23 -6.93 -3.34 -13.37
C GLU A 23 -7.58 -3.07 -12.01
N ALA A 24 -7.92 -4.14 -11.28
CA ALA A 24 -8.70 -4.09 -10.04
C ALA A 24 -7.87 -4.46 -8.80
N LEU A 25 -6.76 -5.15 -8.94
CA LEU A 25 -6.02 -5.79 -7.86
C LEU A 25 -4.52 -5.55 -7.97
N SER A 26 -3.84 -5.46 -6.82
CA SER A 26 -2.39 -5.62 -6.73
C SER A 26 -2.05 -6.52 -5.54
N ILE A 27 -1.20 -7.50 -5.77
CA ILE A 27 -0.66 -8.43 -4.77
C ILE A 27 0.84 -8.25 -4.70
N ILE A 28 1.35 -8.03 -3.50
CA ILE A 28 2.70 -7.51 -3.30
C ILE A 28 3.36 -8.17 -2.08
N PRO A 29 3.81 -9.44 -2.20
CA PRO A 29 4.64 -10.05 -1.17
C PRO A 29 6.05 -9.46 -1.17
N SER A 30 6.68 -9.42 -0.01
CA SER A 30 8.07 -9.03 0.15
C SER A 30 8.75 -9.80 1.27
N ILE A 31 10.06 -9.95 1.15
CA ILE A 31 10.96 -10.45 2.20
C ILE A 31 12.13 -9.49 2.36
N SER A 32 12.53 -9.23 3.60
CA SER A 32 13.78 -8.52 3.92
C SER A 32 14.84 -9.53 4.37
N LEU A 33 16.09 -9.34 3.95
CA LEU A 33 17.25 -10.15 4.32
C LEU A 33 18.30 -9.26 4.98
N PRO A 34 19.04 -9.74 6.00
CA PRO A 34 19.08 -11.13 6.48
C PRO A 34 17.99 -11.50 7.49
N SER A 35 17.19 -10.54 7.94
CA SER A 35 16.15 -10.76 8.97
C SER A 35 15.11 -11.83 8.61
N ASN A 36 14.93 -12.13 7.33
CA ASN A 36 13.85 -12.96 6.78
C ASN A 36 12.45 -12.40 7.03
N ALA A 37 12.34 -11.10 7.31
CA ALA A 37 11.07 -10.48 7.66
C ALA A 37 10.11 -10.47 6.47
N LEU A 38 8.95 -11.11 6.64
CA LEU A 38 7.94 -11.22 5.60
C LEU A 38 6.91 -10.11 5.73
N SER A 39 6.50 -9.53 4.60
CA SER A 39 5.35 -8.63 4.55
C SER A 39 4.52 -8.86 3.31
N PHE A 40 3.24 -8.50 3.40
CA PHE A 40 2.28 -8.64 2.32
C PHE A 40 1.47 -7.36 2.18
N ALA A 41 1.50 -6.78 0.98
CA ALA A 41 0.60 -5.70 0.60
C ALA A 41 -0.43 -6.17 -0.41
N PHE A 42 -1.67 -5.73 -0.19
CA PHE A 42 -2.82 -5.98 -1.05
C PHE A 42 -3.51 -4.66 -1.37
N LYS A 43 -3.90 -4.46 -2.63
CA LYS A 43 -4.65 -3.27 -3.04
C LYS A 43 -5.82 -3.68 -3.91
N ARG A 44 -7.05 -3.34 -3.52
CA ARG A 44 -8.26 -3.60 -4.30
C ARG A 44 -8.90 -2.29 -4.72
N ARG A 45 -9.17 -2.14 -6.00
CA ARG A 45 -10.03 -1.12 -6.57
C ARG A 45 -11.43 -1.74 -6.75
N PHE A 46 -12.42 -1.17 -6.09
CA PHE A 46 -13.82 -1.60 -6.22
C PHE A 46 -14.51 -0.87 -7.36
N THR A 47 -14.18 0.40 -7.54
CA THR A 47 -14.62 1.27 -8.64
C THR A 47 -13.47 2.19 -9.01
N PRO A 48 -13.52 2.93 -10.14
CA PRO A 48 -12.48 3.90 -10.49
C PRO A 48 -12.16 4.91 -9.36
N SER A 49 -13.15 5.27 -8.56
CA SER A 49 -13.03 6.19 -7.43
C SER A 49 -12.63 5.53 -6.11
N ASN A 50 -12.96 4.24 -5.91
CA ASN A 50 -12.84 3.56 -4.63
C ASN A 50 -11.68 2.56 -4.62
N LYS A 51 -10.75 2.74 -3.67
CA LYS A 51 -9.60 1.87 -3.49
C LYS A 51 -9.34 1.58 -2.02
N LEU A 52 -9.15 0.30 -1.69
CA LEU A 52 -8.62 -0.17 -0.43
C LEU A 52 -7.18 -0.62 -0.61
N SER A 53 -6.31 -0.28 0.35
CA SER A 53 -4.95 -0.80 0.46
C SER A 53 -4.78 -1.38 1.85
N TYR A 54 -4.21 -2.58 1.92
CA TYR A 54 -3.90 -3.28 3.15
C TYR A 54 -2.42 -3.68 3.11
N TRP A 55 -1.77 -3.64 4.26
CA TRP A 55 -0.40 -4.12 4.44
C TRP A 55 -0.31 -4.87 5.77
N TYR A 56 0.45 -5.97 5.78
CA TYR A 56 0.66 -6.84 6.93
C TYR A 56 2.13 -7.22 7.03
N ASN A 57 2.69 -7.18 8.23
CA ASN A 57 4.01 -7.70 8.56
C ASN A 57 3.85 -8.95 9.43
N PHE A 58 4.44 -10.07 8.99
CA PHE A 58 4.29 -11.36 9.66
C PHE A 58 5.12 -11.48 10.94
N ASP A 59 6.20 -10.72 11.07
CA ASP A 59 7.09 -10.80 12.22
C ASP A 59 6.54 -10.01 13.40
N THR A 60 6.04 -8.80 13.14
CA THR A 60 5.53 -7.91 14.18
C THR A 60 4.03 -8.04 14.41
N ASN A 61 3.32 -8.75 13.53
CA ASN A 61 1.85 -8.73 13.43
C ASN A 61 1.25 -7.34 13.22
N ASN A 62 2.07 -6.36 12.82
CA ASN A 62 1.58 -5.03 12.50
C ASN A 62 0.87 -5.04 11.15
N TRP A 63 -0.19 -4.25 11.05
CA TRP A 63 -0.96 -4.09 9.85
C TRP A 63 -1.49 -2.67 9.73
N SER A 64 -1.69 -2.24 8.50
CA SER A 64 -2.35 -0.99 8.19
C SER A 64 -3.33 -1.15 7.06
N THR A 65 -4.40 -0.34 7.12
CA THR A 65 -5.42 -0.30 6.08
C THR A 65 -5.72 1.14 5.72
N VAL A 66 -5.90 1.42 4.44
CA VAL A 66 -6.22 2.74 3.92
C VAL A 66 -7.29 2.62 2.86
N TYR A 67 -8.43 3.24 3.13
CA TYR A 67 -9.45 3.51 2.14
C TYR A 67 -9.20 4.86 1.48
N LYS A 68 -9.38 4.91 0.16
CA LYS A 68 -9.31 6.11 -0.66
C LYS A 68 -10.57 6.20 -1.52
N HIS A 69 -11.24 7.35 -1.45
CA HIS A 69 -12.27 7.77 -2.39
C HIS A 69 -11.78 8.98 -3.21
N THR A 70 -12.07 9.01 -4.51
CA THR A 70 -11.73 10.13 -5.40
C THR A 70 -13.03 10.73 -5.96
N TYR A 71 -13.30 11.99 -5.62
CA TYR A 71 -14.41 12.77 -6.14
C TYR A 71 -13.92 13.59 -7.35
N GLY A 72 -14.38 13.23 -8.55
CA GLY A 72 -13.93 13.87 -9.78
C GLY A 72 -12.42 13.74 -9.98
N LYS A 73 -11.76 14.82 -10.42
CA LYS A 73 -10.30 14.85 -10.65
C LYS A 73 -9.52 15.42 -9.46
N ASP A 74 -10.13 16.34 -8.73
CA ASP A 74 -9.41 17.26 -7.84
C ASP A 74 -9.49 16.90 -6.36
N PHE A 75 -10.49 16.10 -5.95
CA PHE A 75 -10.74 15.81 -4.54
C PHE A 75 -10.49 14.35 -4.21
N LYS A 76 -9.67 14.11 -3.18
CA LYS A 76 -9.38 12.75 -2.68
C LYS A 76 -9.59 12.71 -1.18
N PHE A 77 -10.54 11.91 -0.74
CA PHE A 77 -10.69 11.54 0.67
C PHE A 77 -9.90 10.27 0.95
N LYS A 78 -9.21 10.23 2.09
CA LYS A 78 -8.57 9.03 2.61
C LYS A 78 -8.87 8.88 4.08
N ALA A 79 -9.12 7.64 4.50
CA ALA A 79 -9.15 7.27 5.89
C ALA A 79 -8.33 5.99 6.09
N GLY A 80 -7.66 5.86 7.22
CA GLY A 80 -6.83 4.70 7.49
C GLY A 80 -6.65 4.43 8.96
N TYR A 81 -6.08 3.26 9.24
CA TYR A 81 -5.68 2.82 10.56
C TYR A 81 -4.31 2.15 10.45
N ASP A 82 -3.46 2.39 11.45
CA ASP A 82 -2.15 1.79 11.58
C ASP A 82 -2.03 1.14 12.97
N SER A 83 -1.81 -0.18 13.00
CA SER A 83 -1.77 -0.94 14.25
C SER A 83 -0.49 -0.75 15.06
N GLU A 84 0.61 -0.32 14.42
CA GLU A 84 1.89 -0.12 15.08
C GLU A 84 1.79 1.06 16.06
N VAL A 85 1.17 2.16 15.61
CA VAL A 85 0.90 3.35 16.43
C VAL A 85 -0.51 3.37 17.03
N ARG A 86 -1.34 2.37 16.69
CA ARG A 86 -2.74 2.21 17.13
C ARG A 86 -3.62 3.44 16.85
N LEU A 87 -3.41 4.10 15.72
CA LEU A 87 -4.07 5.37 15.40
C LEU A 87 -4.88 5.27 14.11
N GLY A 88 -6.12 5.74 14.19
CA GLY A 88 -6.95 6.02 13.02
C GLY A 88 -6.76 7.46 12.54
N TRP A 89 -6.81 7.69 11.24
CA TRP A 89 -6.69 9.02 10.64
C TRP A 89 -7.62 9.20 9.45
N ALA A 90 -7.93 10.46 9.15
CA ALA A 90 -8.62 10.86 7.93
C ALA A 90 -7.99 12.12 7.35
N SER A 91 -8.00 12.25 6.02
CA SER A 91 -7.49 13.42 5.31
C SER A 91 -8.31 13.69 4.06
N LEU A 92 -8.44 14.97 3.72
CA LEU A 92 -9.00 15.43 2.46
C LEU A 92 -7.90 16.17 1.68
N TRP A 93 -7.69 15.77 0.43
CA TRP A 93 -6.72 16.39 -0.47
C TRP A 93 -7.45 17.10 -1.59
N VAL A 94 -7.04 18.33 -1.85
CA VAL A 94 -7.51 19.14 -2.98
C VAL A 94 -6.33 19.40 -3.91
N SER A 95 -6.46 19.01 -5.17
CA SER A 95 -5.49 19.32 -6.21
C SER A 95 -6.00 20.52 -7.00
N ILE A 96 -5.27 21.64 -6.96
CA ILE A 96 -5.56 22.80 -7.81
C ILE A 96 -4.76 22.62 -9.10
N THR A 97 -5.45 22.47 -10.23
CA THR A 97 -4.81 22.54 -11.55
C THR A 97 -4.81 24.00 -11.99
N ILE A 98 -3.63 24.62 -12.05
CA ILE A 98 -3.46 25.99 -12.58
C ILE A 98 -3.28 25.85 -14.10
N TYR A 99 -4.13 26.54 -14.87
CA TYR A 99 -4.07 26.63 -16.33
C TYR A 99 -3.23 27.83 -16.77
#